data_AF-A0A521VDP8-F1
#
_entry.id   AF-A0A521VDP8-F1
#
_cell.length_a   1.000
_cell.length_b   1.000
_cell.length_c   1.000
_cell.angle_alpha   90.00
_cell.angle_beta   90.00
_cell.angle_gamma   90.00
#
_symmetry.space_group_name_H-M   'P 1'
#
loop_
_entity.id
_entity.type
_entity.pdbx_description
1 polymer ?
#
loop_
_entity_poly.entity_id
_entity_poly.type
_entity_poly.pdbx_seq_one_letter_code
_entity_poly.pdbx_strand_id
1 'polypeptide(L)'
;MSLQRVGASGCLLFALLASSAASPSEEIAITRVERFTDNRGWNEAGHGPTHQFVVTATVAPSGFPTLVFAEKDGARQPLTHFAQPGAPDLYVLWQRFDPAASGSWRIVAERGDAKAAPVSTPVLATPRQVPLAGNVRAAGKGAQPRLSWQLPNLAGFDIDRIRVAVLGGKRVHGRFMSTLYVSDGLPPGTKTFTIPSGILALGERYIFQVMLEDLEVGKLENRSLTYSAPYTVSRK
;
A
#
# COMPACT_ATOMS: atom_id res chain seq x y z
N MET A 1 -14.69 -49.68 76.36
CA MET A 1 -15.00 -50.10 74.97
C MET A 1 -16.35 -49.51 74.63
N SER A 2 -16.60 -48.69 73.62
CA SER A 2 -15.89 -48.36 72.39
C SER A 2 -16.23 -46.91 72.00
N LEU A 3 -15.26 -46.23 71.39
CA LEU A 3 -15.37 -44.89 70.80
C LEU A 3 -16.44 -44.85 69.69
N GLN A 4 -17.06 -43.68 69.48
CA GLN A 4 -16.95 -42.95 68.21
C GLN A 4 -17.59 -41.55 68.29
N ARG A 5 -16.72 -40.53 68.27
CA ARG A 5 -17.01 -39.16 67.81
C ARG A 5 -16.57 -39.08 66.35
N VAL A 6 -17.44 -38.65 65.43
CA VAL A 6 -17.06 -37.84 64.26
C VAL A 6 -18.27 -37.00 63.85
N GLY A 7 -18.24 -35.70 64.15
CA GLY A 7 -19.16 -34.70 63.59
C GLY A 7 -18.42 -33.94 62.51
N ALA A 8 -18.97 -33.95 61.29
CA ALA A 8 -18.33 -33.49 60.08
C ALA A 8 -18.00 -31.98 60.08
N SER A 9 -16.75 -31.65 59.79
CA SER A 9 -16.31 -30.29 59.44
C SER A 9 -16.91 -29.88 58.10
N GLY A 10 -17.76 -28.85 58.12
CA GLY A 10 -18.22 -28.17 56.92
C GLY A 10 -17.07 -27.40 56.26
N CYS A 11 -16.61 -27.89 55.11
CA CYS A 11 -15.64 -27.19 54.27
C CYS A 11 -16.36 -26.10 53.49
N LEU A 12 -16.18 -24.84 53.88
CA LEU A 12 -16.61 -23.66 53.11
C LEU A 12 -15.77 -23.57 51.84
N LEU A 13 -16.36 -23.94 50.70
CA LEU A 13 -15.79 -23.74 49.38
C LEU A 13 -15.91 -22.25 49.01
N PHE A 14 -14.87 -21.46 49.24
CA PHE A 14 -14.76 -20.10 48.68
C PHE A 14 -14.43 -20.22 47.18
N ALA A 15 -15.43 -20.02 46.32
CA ALA A 15 -15.20 -19.82 44.89
C ALA A 15 -14.50 -18.46 44.69
N LEU A 16 -13.19 -18.47 44.46
CA LEU A 16 -12.47 -17.30 43.95
C LEU A 16 -12.96 -17.03 42.52
N LEU A 17 -13.89 -16.08 42.38
CA LEU A 17 -14.15 -15.42 41.11
C LEU A 17 -12.91 -14.60 40.76
N ALA A 18 -12.00 -15.19 39.98
CA ALA A 18 -10.95 -14.45 39.30
C ALA A 18 -11.63 -13.50 38.31
N SER A 19 -11.86 -12.26 38.72
CA SER A 19 -12.24 -11.19 37.81
C SER A 19 -11.00 -10.88 36.97
N SER A 20 -10.92 -11.48 35.78
CA SER A 20 -9.92 -11.09 34.80
C SER A 20 -10.24 -9.66 34.40
N ALA A 21 -9.52 -8.69 34.95
CA ALA A 21 -9.53 -7.34 34.43
C ALA A 21 -9.14 -7.42 32.95
N ALA A 22 -10.11 -7.20 32.06
CA ALA A 22 -9.85 -7.10 30.65
C ALA A 22 -8.87 -5.93 30.46
N SER A 23 -7.67 -6.22 29.95
CA SER A 23 -6.75 -5.17 29.50
C SER A 23 -7.53 -4.24 28.58
N PRO A 24 -7.37 -2.90 28.69
CA PRO A 24 -8.03 -1.99 27.78
C PRO A 24 -7.71 -2.43 26.36
N SER A 25 -8.77 -2.77 25.60
CA SER A 25 -8.65 -3.14 24.21
C SER A 25 -7.94 -1.98 23.51
N GLU A 26 -6.76 -2.25 22.94
CA GLU A 26 -6.03 -1.23 22.17
C GLU A 26 -6.97 -0.71 21.08
N GLU A 27 -7.29 0.58 21.13
CA GLU A 27 -8.26 1.18 20.23
C GLU A 27 -7.74 1.06 18.80
N ILE A 28 -8.50 0.35 17.96
CA ILE A 28 -8.17 0.19 16.55
C ILE A 28 -8.73 1.38 15.76
N ALA A 29 -7.86 2.03 14.99
CA ALA A 29 -8.18 3.23 14.23
C ALA A 29 -7.77 3.10 12.76
N ILE A 30 -8.68 3.51 11.86
CA ILE A 30 -8.38 3.72 10.43
C ILE A 30 -7.97 5.18 10.28
N THR A 31 -6.71 5.42 9.92
CA THR A 31 -6.13 6.78 9.92
C THR A 31 -6.09 7.41 8.53
N ARG A 32 -6.05 6.59 7.48
CA ARG A 32 -6.05 7.02 6.09
C ARG A 32 -6.72 5.99 5.22
N VAL A 33 -7.50 6.46 4.25
CA VAL A 33 -8.04 5.62 3.17
C VAL A 33 -7.82 6.32 1.85
N GLU A 34 -7.49 5.56 0.81
CA GLU A 34 -7.38 6.08 -0.55
C GLU A 34 -8.02 5.12 -1.52
N ARG A 35 -8.44 5.68 -2.65
CA ARG A 35 -8.89 4.93 -3.80
C ARG A 35 -8.39 5.66 -5.04
N PHE A 36 -7.94 4.91 -6.04
CA PHE A 36 -7.52 5.46 -7.33
C PHE A 36 -7.52 4.37 -8.41
N THR A 37 -7.38 4.75 -9.68
CA THR A 37 -7.07 3.83 -10.78
C THR A 37 -5.56 3.72 -11.00
N ASP A 38 -5.08 2.52 -11.32
CA ASP A 38 -3.66 2.25 -11.57
C ASP A 38 -3.54 1.51 -12.90
N ASN A 39 -2.95 2.17 -13.90
CA ASN A 39 -2.58 1.56 -15.17
C ASN A 39 -1.09 1.22 -15.16
N ARG A 40 -0.78 -0.07 -15.15
CA ARG A 40 0.60 -0.57 -15.03
C ARG A 40 1.09 -1.13 -16.36
N GLY A 41 2.24 -0.65 -16.79
CA GLY A 41 2.97 -1.20 -17.93
C GLY A 41 3.71 -2.50 -17.60
N TRP A 42 4.21 -3.15 -18.65
CA TRP A 42 5.12 -4.29 -18.50
C TRP A 42 6.37 -3.91 -17.71
N ASN A 43 6.86 -4.80 -16.85
CA ASN A 43 8.04 -4.55 -16.04
C ASN A 43 8.75 -5.82 -15.58
N GLU A 44 10.05 -5.68 -15.34
CA GLU A 44 10.87 -6.73 -14.71
C GLU A 44 10.81 -6.71 -13.17
N ALA A 45 10.00 -5.83 -12.59
CA ALA A 45 9.72 -5.86 -11.15
C ALA A 45 8.80 -7.04 -10.77
N GLY A 46 8.33 -7.80 -11.77
CA GLY A 46 7.56 -9.03 -11.62
C GLY A 46 6.07 -8.79 -11.39
N HIS A 47 5.58 -7.61 -11.76
CA HIS A 47 4.17 -7.29 -11.82
C HIS A 47 3.69 -7.32 -13.27
N GLY A 48 2.60 -8.05 -13.56
CA GLY A 48 2.00 -8.02 -14.88
C GLY A 48 1.38 -6.65 -15.23
N PRO A 49 1.21 -6.35 -16.53
CA PRO A 49 0.48 -5.18 -16.95
C PRO A 49 -1.00 -5.32 -16.55
N THR A 50 -1.62 -4.23 -16.11
CA THR A 50 -3.01 -4.25 -15.63
C THR A 50 -3.60 -2.85 -15.61
N HIS A 51 -4.92 -2.75 -15.71
CA HIS A 51 -5.67 -1.56 -15.36
C HIS A 51 -6.68 -1.95 -14.26
N GLN A 52 -6.57 -1.32 -13.11
CA GLN A 52 -7.22 -1.76 -11.89
C GLN A 52 -7.61 -0.60 -10.98
N PHE A 53 -8.58 -0.83 -10.11
CA PHE A 53 -8.72 -0.03 -8.90
C PHE A 53 -7.74 -0.49 -7.84
N VAL A 54 -7.25 0.48 -7.09
CA VAL A 54 -6.49 0.26 -5.87
C VAL A 54 -7.25 0.93 -4.74
N VAL A 55 -7.50 0.17 -3.68
CA VAL A 55 -8.04 0.68 -2.43
C VAL A 55 -6.96 0.47 -1.36
N THR A 56 -6.59 1.53 -0.66
CA THR A 56 -5.59 1.48 0.40
C THR A 56 -6.17 1.95 1.72
N ALA A 57 -5.64 1.41 2.81
CA ALA A 57 -5.91 1.89 4.16
C ALA A 57 -4.66 1.79 5.04
N THR A 58 -4.51 2.74 5.95
CA THR A 58 -3.57 2.64 7.08
C THR A 58 -4.39 2.45 8.34
N VAL A 59 -4.01 1.43 9.13
CA VAL A 59 -4.71 1.03 10.35
C VAL A 59 -3.70 0.87 11.47
N ALA A 60 -4.03 1.37 12.66
CA ALA A 60 -3.23 1.22 13.87
C ALA A 60 -4.08 0.54 14.97
N PRO A 61 -3.56 -0.45 15.70
CA PRO A 61 -2.31 -1.17 15.42
C PRO A 61 -2.40 -1.99 14.10
N SER A 62 -1.28 -2.08 13.37
CA SER A 62 -1.18 -2.82 12.11
C SER A 62 -0.69 -4.26 12.30
N GLY A 63 -0.70 -5.04 11.22
CA GLY A 63 -0.23 -6.43 11.20
C GLY A 63 -1.11 -7.37 12.02
N PHE A 64 -0.68 -8.62 12.17
CA PHE A 64 -1.45 -9.63 12.89
C PHE A 64 -1.72 -9.23 14.36
N PRO A 65 -2.94 -9.45 14.91
CA PRO A 65 -4.13 -10.03 14.28
C PRO A 65 -5.13 -9.02 13.66
N THR A 66 -4.70 -7.82 13.27
CA THR A 66 -5.59 -6.84 12.59
C THR A 66 -6.00 -7.32 11.21
N LEU A 67 -7.31 -7.38 10.98
CA LEU A 67 -7.95 -7.67 9.70
C LEU A 67 -8.60 -6.39 9.16
N VAL A 68 -8.49 -6.17 7.85
CA VAL A 68 -9.05 -5.00 7.18
C VAL A 68 -9.81 -5.45 5.95
N PHE A 69 -11.00 -4.91 5.75
CA PHE A 69 -11.88 -5.24 4.64
C PHE A 69 -12.39 -4.00 3.94
N ALA A 70 -12.57 -4.10 2.64
CA ALA A 70 -13.34 -3.13 1.85
C ALA A 70 -14.68 -3.76 1.49
N GLU A 71 -15.74 -2.97 1.66
CA GLU A 71 -17.11 -3.39 1.47
C GLU A 71 -17.82 -2.51 0.47
N LYS A 72 -18.58 -3.15 -0.41
CA LYS A 72 -19.39 -2.48 -1.43
C LYS A 72 -20.53 -3.41 -1.86
N ASP A 73 -21.74 -2.87 -1.92
CA ASP A 73 -22.93 -3.55 -2.44
C ASP A 73 -23.16 -4.94 -1.80
N GLY A 74 -22.90 -5.04 -0.49
CA GLY A 74 -23.03 -6.28 0.29
C GLY A 74 -21.85 -7.25 0.18
N ALA A 75 -20.92 -7.04 -0.74
CA ALA A 75 -19.68 -7.81 -0.83
C ALA A 75 -18.65 -7.28 0.19
N ARG A 76 -17.89 -8.20 0.80
CA ARG A 76 -16.80 -7.91 1.74
C ARG A 76 -15.52 -8.57 1.24
N GLN A 77 -14.49 -7.78 0.96
CA GLN A 77 -13.22 -8.24 0.39
C GLN A 77 -12.07 -7.94 1.34
N PRO A 78 -11.20 -8.92 1.66
CA PRO A 78 -10.06 -8.68 2.53
C PRO A 78 -8.98 -7.86 1.83
N LEU A 79 -8.35 -6.95 2.56
CA LEU A 79 -7.16 -6.23 2.11
C LEU A 79 -5.91 -7.01 2.53
N THR A 80 -4.90 -7.01 1.67
CA THR A 80 -3.61 -7.62 1.95
C THR A 80 -2.72 -6.65 2.72
N HIS A 81 -2.12 -7.10 3.82
CA HIS A 81 -1.20 -6.30 4.64
C HIS A 81 0.20 -6.25 4.01
N PHE A 82 0.77 -5.05 3.92
CA PHE A 82 2.11 -4.75 3.47
C PHE A 82 2.84 -3.95 4.54
N ALA A 83 3.76 -4.62 5.23
CA ALA A 83 4.66 -3.96 6.16
C ALA A 83 5.57 -2.95 5.43
N GLN A 84 5.68 -1.73 5.94
CA GLN A 84 6.51 -0.68 5.35
C GLN A 84 7.65 -0.29 6.32
N PRO A 85 8.92 -0.52 5.97
CA PRO A 85 10.03 -0.04 6.79
C PRO A 85 10.08 1.49 6.80
N GLY A 86 9.93 2.11 7.97
CA GLY A 86 10.03 3.56 8.14
C GLY A 86 8.81 4.37 7.68
N ALA A 87 7.69 3.72 7.40
CA ALA A 87 6.41 4.35 7.11
C ALA A 87 5.26 3.54 7.74
N PRO A 88 4.05 4.09 7.88
CA PRO A 88 2.91 3.30 8.31
C PRO A 88 2.63 2.15 7.34
N ASP A 89 2.25 0.99 7.89
CA ASP A 89 1.85 -0.16 7.10
C ASP A 89 0.64 0.14 6.22
N LEU A 90 0.56 -0.57 5.10
CA LEU A 90 -0.52 -0.42 4.14
C LEU A 90 -1.33 -1.71 4.06
N TYR A 91 -2.64 -1.56 4.09
CA TYR A 91 -3.59 -2.58 3.68
C TYR A 91 -4.04 -2.24 2.27
N VAL A 92 -3.97 -3.19 1.33
CA VAL A 92 -4.25 -2.93 -0.08
C VAL A 92 -5.17 -3.98 -0.67
N LEU A 93 -6.17 -3.52 -1.40
CA LEU A 93 -6.99 -4.33 -2.30
C LEU A 93 -6.71 -3.88 -3.73
N TRP A 94 -6.39 -4.85 -4.60
CA TRP A 94 -6.33 -4.66 -6.04
C TRP A 94 -7.49 -5.37 -6.69
N GLN A 95 -8.24 -4.64 -7.50
CA GLN A 95 -9.36 -5.19 -8.25
C GLN A 95 -9.26 -4.74 -9.69
N ARG A 96 -9.38 -5.67 -10.64
CA ARG A 96 -9.47 -5.33 -12.07
C ARG A 96 -10.49 -4.22 -12.27
N PHE A 97 -10.18 -3.26 -13.13
CA PHE A 97 -11.06 -2.14 -13.38
C PHE A 97 -12.41 -2.62 -13.91
N ASP A 98 -13.46 -2.17 -13.24
CA ASP A 98 -14.86 -2.43 -13.60
C ASP A 98 -15.65 -1.14 -13.37
N PRO A 99 -16.17 -0.48 -14.41
CA PRO A 99 -16.98 0.72 -14.26
C PRO A 99 -18.15 0.56 -13.28
N ALA A 100 -18.72 -0.65 -13.15
CA ALA A 100 -19.80 -0.94 -12.21
C ALA A 100 -19.34 -0.89 -10.74
N ALA A 101 -18.05 -1.08 -10.49
CA ALA A 101 -17.45 -0.97 -9.16
C ALA A 101 -17.14 0.49 -8.75
N SER A 102 -17.59 1.49 -9.51
CA SER A 102 -17.48 2.93 -9.19
C SER A 102 -18.22 3.30 -7.89
N GLY A 103 -17.97 4.51 -7.38
CA GLY A 103 -18.59 5.02 -6.14
C GLY A 103 -17.69 4.97 -4.91
N SER A 104 -18.27 5.04 -3.72
CA SER A 104 -17.53 4.92 -2.46
C SER A 104 -17.46 3.46 -2.02
N TRP A 105 -16.36 3.07 -1.37
CA TRP A 105 -16.24 1.80 -0.66
C TRP A 105 -16.14 2.06 0.83
N ARG A 106 -16.67 1.16 1.65
CA ARG A 106 -16.57 1.26 3.10
C ARG A 106 -15.41 0.41 3.59
N ILE A 107 -14.47 1.01 4.31
CA ILE A 107 -13.35 0.32 4.95
C ILE A 107 -13.73 0.03 6.40
N VAL A 108 -13.54 -1.22 6.80
CA VAL A 108 -13.71 -1.68 8.18
C VAL A 108 -12.45 -2.39 8.64
N ALA A 109 -12.11 -2.21 9.92
CA ALA A 109 -10.96 -2.87 10.52
C ALA A 109 -11.35 -3.47 11.88
N GLU A 110 -10.82 -4.66 12.15
CA GLU A 110 -11.10 -5.41 13.37
C GLU A 110 -9.83 -6.09 13.90
N ARG A 111 -9.71 -6.20 15.23
CA ARG A 111 -8.60 -6.88 15.92
C ARG A 111 -9.14 -7.56 17.18
N GLY A 112 -9.44 -8.86 17.06
CA GLY A 112 -10.21 -9.57 18.08
C GLY A 112 -11.60 -8.97 18.20
N ASP A 113 -12.02 -8.60 19.41
CA ASP A 113 -13.31 -7.96 19.67
C ASP A 113 -13.32 -6.45 19.36
N ALA A 114 -12.15 -5.84 19.16
CA ALA A 114 -12.02 -4.41 18.83
C ALA A 114 -12.45 -4.14 17.38
N LYS A 115 -13.24 -3.08 17.17
CA LYS A 115 -13.68 -2.64 15.84
C LYS A 115 -13.47 -1.14 15.67
N ALA A 116 -12.91 -0.76 14.53
CA ALA A 116 -12.76 0.64 14.17
C ALA A 116 -14.11 1.19 13.67
N ALA A 117 -14.32 2.50 13.83
CA ALA A 117 -15.38 3.18 13.11
C ALA A 117 -15.17 3.01 11.58
N PRO A 118 -16.19 2.60 10.80
CA PRO A 118 -16.04 2.46 9.36
C PRO A 118 -15.70 3.80 8.68
N VAL A 119 -14.82 3.76 7.68
CA VAL A 119 -14.42 4.96 6.91
C VAL A 119 -14.70 4.74 5.43
N SER A 120 -15.31 5.71 4.77
CA SER A 120 -15.59 5.66 3.34
C SER A 120 -14.40 6.15 2.52
N THR A 121 -14.07 5.43 1.44
CA THR A 121 -13.08 5.89 0.46
C THR A 121 -13.63 7.08 -0.34
N PRO A 122 -12.75 7.90 -0.95
CA PRO A 122 -13.20 8.91 -1.90
C PRO A 122 -13.93 8.27 -3.10
N VAL A 123 -14.97 8.93 -3.58
CA VAL A 123 -15.55 8.65 -4.89
C VAL A 123 -14.61 9.22 -5.94
N LEU A 124 -14.27 8.42 -6.94
CA LEU A 124 -13.53 8.89 -8.11
C LEU A 124 -14.51 9.62 -9.04
N ALA A 125 -14.24 10.88 -9.36
CA ALA A 125 -15.00 11.70 -10.27
C ALA A 125 -14.83 11.23 -11.72
N THR A 126 -13.59 11.01 -12.16
CA THR A 126 -13.28 10.64 -13.56
C THR A 126 -12.36 9.42 -13.63
N PRO A 127 -12.79 8.24 -13.14
CA PRO A 127 -11.94 7.05 -13.15
C PRO A 127 -11.64 6.59 -14.58
N ARG A 128 -10.38 6.65 -15.00
CA ARG A 128 -9.96 6.33 -16.37
C ARG A 128 -8.52 5.84 -16.45
N GLN A 129 -8.23 5.18 -17.56
CA GLN A 129 -6.89 4.66 -17.82
C GLN A 129 -5.96 5.77 -18.33
N VAL A 130 -5.08 6.27 -17.46
CA VAL A 130 -4.03 7.22 -17.85
C VAL A 130 -3.01 6.53 -18.76
N PRO A 131 -2.63 7.10 -19.92
CA PRO A 131 -1.65 6.50 -20.83
C PRO A 131 -0.27 6.31 -20.17
N LEU A 132 0.46 5.31 -20.64
CA LEU A 132 1.81 5.01 -20.13
C LEU A 132 2.85 5.92 -20.78
N ALA A 133 3.80 6.43 -19.98
CA ALA A 133 5.04 6.99 -20.53
C ALA A 133 5.77 5.94 -21.37
N GLY A 134 6.50 6.38 -22.39
CA GLY A 134 7.28 5.52 -23.28
C GLY A 134 8.79 5.64 -23.02
N ASN A 135 9.55 4.62 -23.46
CA ASN A 135 11.01 4.69 -23.54
C ASN A 135 11.72 5.17 -22.26
N VAL A 136 11.32 4.69 -21.08
CA VAL A 136 11.97 5.02 -19.82
C VAL A 136 13.38 4.42 -19.79
N ARG A 137 14.40 5.26 -19.75
CA ARG A 137 15.81 4.87 -19.84
C ARG A 137 16.63 5.54 -18.75
N ALA A 138 17.59 4.81 -18.20
CA ALA A 138 18.62 5.35 -17.33
C ALA A 138 19.93 5.50 -18.12
N ALA A 139 20.53 6.70 -18.07
CA ALA A 139 21.79 7.01 -18.72
C ALA A 139 22.85 7.41 -17.68
N GLY A 140 24.11 7.07 -17.98
CA GLY A 140 25.26 7.29 -17.11
C GLY A 140 25.64 6.07 -16.28
N LYS A 141 26.85 6.12 -15.72
CA LYS A 141 27.39 5.13 -14.79
C LYS A 141 27.39 5.68 -13.36
N GLY A 142 27.26 4.79 -12.38
CA GLY A 142 27.34 5.13 -10.96
C GLY A 142 26.00 5.36 -10.28
N ALA A 143 26.03 5.93 -9.09
CA ALA A 143 24.89 5.97 -8.16
C ALA A 143 23.88 7.11 -8.42
N GLN A 144 24.09 7.92 -9.46
CA GLN A 144 23.23 9.06 -9.80
C GLN A 144 22.94 9.09 -11.32
N PRO A 145 22.33 8.02 -11.89
CA PRO A 145 21.97 8.03 -13.30
C PRO A 145 20.94 9.13 -13.59
N ARG A 146 20.98 9.65 -14.81
CA ARG A 146 19.94 10.52 -15.35
C ARG A 146 18.90 9.66 -16.06
N LEU A 147 17.66 9.76 -15.61
CA LEU A 147 16.51 9.14 -16.27
C LEU A 147 15.96 10.05 -17.36
N SER A 148 15.44 9.43 -18.42
CA SER A 148 14.65 10.08 -19.46
C SER A 148 13.48 9.21 -19.90
N TRP A 149 12.42 9.85 -20.40
CA TRP A 149 11.24 9.17 -20.93
C TRP A 149 10.54 10.02 -22.00
N GLN A 150 9.61 9.41 -22.72
CA GLN A 150 8.70 10.07 -23.65
C GLN A 150 7.32 10.17 -23.01
N LEU A 151 6.69 11.34 -23.15
CA LEU A 151 5.31 11.52 -22.75
C LEU A 151 4.38 10.98 -23.83
N PRO A 152 3.28 10.30 -23.46
CA PRO A 152 2.26 9.89 -24.40
C PRO A 152 1.43 11.11 -24.85
N ASN A 153 0.46 10.91 -25.74
CA ASN A 153 -0.56 11.92 -25.98
C ASN A 153 -1.43 12.06 -24.72
N LEU A 154 -1.40 13.25 -24.11
CA LEU A 154 -2.16 13.57 -22.89
C LEU A 154 -3.40 14.44 -23.19
N ALA A 155 -3.80 14.57 -24.45
CA ALA A 155 -5.02 15.30 -24.79
C ALA A 155 -6.23 14.70 -24.07
N GLY A 156 -6.97 15.54 -23.34
CA GLY A 156 -8.11 15.13 -22.53
C GLY A 156 -7.76 14.64 -21.12
N PHE A 157 -6.49 14.61 -20.73
CA PHE A 157 -6.03 14.31 -19.37
C PHE A 157 -5.46 15.57 -18.72
N ASP A 158 -5.86 15.82 -17.48
CA ASP A 158 -5.30 16.80 -16.55
C ASP A 158 -4.30 16.11 -15.63
N ILE A 159 -3.19 15.66 -16.20
CA ILE A 159 -2.08 15.17 -15.38
C ILE A 159 -1.53 16.34 -14.57
N ASP A 160 -1.64 16.26 -13.24
CA ASP A 160 -1.16 17.31 -12.33
C ASP A 160 0.33 17.18 -12.05
N ARG A 161 0.84 15.95 -11.99
CA ARG A 161 2.25 15.73 -11.66
C ARG A 161 2.84 14.45 -12.22
N ILE A 162 4.15 14.46 -12.31
CA ILE A 162 4.98 13.28 -12.55
C ILE A 162 5.75 12.95 -11.28
N ARG A 163 5.82 11.67 -10.92
CA ARG A 163 6.73 11.20 -9.86
C ARG A 163 7.67 10.14 -10.38
N VAL A 164 8.85 10.08 -9.78
CA VAL A 164 9.86 9.05 -10.07
C VAL A 164 10.09 8.24 -8.81
N ALA A 165 10.01 6.91 -8.90
CA ALA A 165 10.40 6.03 -7.81
C ALA A 165 11.56 5.11 -8.18
N VAL A 166 12.28 4.70 -7.14
CA VAL A 166 13.34 3.70 -7.22
C VAL A 166 12.87 2.44 -6.51
N LEU A 167 12.78 1.35 -7.27
CA LEU A 167 12.52 0.02 -6.75
C LEU A 167 13.85 -0.73 -6.64
N GLY A 168 14.08 -1.36 -5.48
CA GLY A 168 15.33 -2.05 -5.18
C GLY A 168 15.22 -2.96 -3.96
N GLY A 169 16.37 -3.38 -3.44
CA GLY A 169 16.48 -4.21 -2.25
C GLY A 169 16.23 -5.70 -2.51
N LYS A 170 15.93 -6.45 -1.43
CA LYS A 170 15.76 -7.91 -1.48
C LYS A 170 14.65 -8.28 -2.45
N ARG A 171 14.96 -9.23 -3.35
CA ARG A 171 13.96 -9.83 -4.23
C ARG A 171 13.33 -11.05 -3.56
N VAL A 172 12.01 -11.15 -3.61
CA VAL A 172 11.27 -12.35 -3.18
C VAL A 172 10.49 -12.85 -4.38
N HIS A 173 10.71 -14.11 -4.77
CA HIS A 173 10.15 -14.69 -6.01
C HIS A 173 10.37 -13.82 -7.26
N GLY A 174 11.56 -13.22 -7.38
CA GLY A 174 11.92 -12.36 -8.52
C GLY A 174 11.34 -10.93 -8.49
N ARG A 175 10.54 -10.57 -7.47
CA ARG A 175 9.93 -9.24 -7.33
C ARG A 175 10.72 -8.34 -6.41
N PHE A 176 10.85 -7.06 -6.75
CA PHE A 176 11.37 -6.06 -5.82
C PHE A 176 10.34 -5.81 -4.73
N MET A 177 10.76 -5.88 -3.48
CA MET A 177 9.86 -5.75 -2.33
C MET A 177 9.89 -4.37 -1.68
N SER A 178 10.77 -3.49 -2.12
CA SER A 178 10.96 -2.19 -1.49
C SER A 178 10.94 -1.07 -2.51
N THR A 179 10.15 -0.06 -2.22
CA THR A 179 10.31 1.28 -2.80
C THR A 179 11.29 2.03 -1.93
N LEU A 180 12.47 2.35 -2.47
CA LEU A 180 13.55 2.98 -1.72
C LEU A 180 13.44 4.51 -1.73
N TYR A 181 12.77 5.05 -2.75
CA TYR A 181 12.65 6.48 -2.96
C TYR A 181 11.43 6.76 -3.83
N VAL A 182 10.77 7.89 -3.56
CA VAL A 182 9.77 8.52 -4.42
C VAL A 182 10.06 10.02 -4.45
N SER A 183 10.18 10.62 -5.63
CA SER A 183 10.42 12.05 -5.77
C SER A 183 9.23 12.89 -5.33
N ASP A 184 9.47 14.18 -5.11
CA ASP A 184 8.39 15.17 -5.11
C ASP A 184 7.65 15.20 -6.47
N GLY A 185 6.52 15.90 -6.49
CA GLY A 185 5.73 16.13 -7.71
C GLY A 185 6.50 17.01 -8.68
N LEU A 186 6.85 16.45 -9.84
CA LEU A 186 7.46 17.17 -10.95
C LEU A 186 6.35 17.73 -11.86
N PRO A 187 6.59 18.85 -12.56
CA PRO A 187 5.63 19.39 -13.53
C PRO A 187 5.27 18.36 -14.62
N PRO A 188 4.02 18.34 -15.12
CA PRO A 188 3.53 17.38 -16.13
C PRO A 188 4.31 17.32 -17.45
N GLY A 189 5.04 18.39 -17.79
CA GLY A 189 5.89 18.44 -18.98
C GLY A 189 7.29 17.84 -18.79
N THR A 190 7.63 17.38 -17.58
CA THR A 190 8.98 16.88 -17.25
C THR A 190 9.28 15.59 -17.99
N LYS A 191 10.48 15.48 -18.58
CA LYS A 191 10.93 14.32 -19.37
C LYS A 191 12.24 13.70 -18.90
N THR A 192 12.88 14.31 -17.91
CA THR A 192 14.14 13.83 -17.35
C THR A 192 14.22 14.07 -15.86
N PHE A 193 14.92 13.20 -15.15
CA PHE A 193 15.15 13.32 -13.71
C PHE A 193 16.48 12.68 -13.33
N THR A 194 17.27 13.32 -12.47
CA THR A 194 18.53 12.74 -11.97
C THR A 194 18.28 12.11 -10.61
N ILE A 195 18.65 10.83 -10.44
CA ILE A 195 18.51 10.15 -9.16
C ILE A 195 19.39 10.84 -8.11
N PRO A 196 18.83 11.20 -6.92
CA PRO A 196 19.62 11.81 -5.86
C PRO A 196 20.74 10.90 -5.37
N SER A 197 21.82 11.51 -4.87
CA SER A 197 22.90 10.77 -4.19
C SER A 197 22.38 10.05 -2.95
N GLY A 198 23.01 8.92 -2.61
CA GLY A 198 22.70 8.17 -1.38
C GLY A 198 21.54 7.18 -1.51
N ILE A 199 20.82 7.16 -2.64
CA ILE A 199 19.72 6.20 -2.86
C ILE A 199 20.23 4.86 -3.42
N LEU A 200 21.21 4.91 -4.33
CA LEU A 200 21.72 3.71 -5.02
C LEU A 200 23.08 3.28 -4.45
N ALA A 201 23.22 1.99 -4.17
CA ALA A 201 24.45 1.36 -3.71
C ALA A 201 25.19 0.68 -4.86
N LEU A 202 26.53 0.62 -4.77
CA LEU A 202 27.38 0.00 -5.78
C LEU A 202 27.13 -1.51 -5.88
N GLY A 203 27.06 -2.05 -7.10
CA GLY A 203 26.85 -3.48 -7.35
C GLY A 203 25.39 -3.93 -7.28
N GLU A 204 24.49 -3.08 -6.79
CA GLU A 204 23.07 -3.38 -6.68
C GLU A 204 22.31 -3.10 -7.99
N ARG A 205 21.18 -3.79 -8.14
CA ARG A 205 20.28 -3.70 -9.31
C ARG A 205 18.97 -3.03 -8.90
N TYR A 206 18.53 -2.08 -9.71
CA TYR A 206 17.35 -1.25 -9.48
C TYR A 206 16.43 -1.23 -10.70
N ILE A 207 15.16 -0.90 -10.49
CA ILE A 207 14.22 -0.51 -11.54
C ILE A 207 13.69 0.87 -11.21
N PHE A 208 13.65 1.74 -12.20
CA PHE A 208 13.06 3.06 -12.06
C PHE A 208 11.63 3.04 -12.55
N GLN A 209 10.77 3.77 -11.86
CA GLN A 209 9.35 3.88 -12.17
C GLN A 209 9.02 5.34 -12.43
N VAL A 210 8.35 5.63 -13.54
CA VAL A 210 7.78 6.93 -13.87
C VAL A 210 6.28 6.84 -13.71
N MET A 211 5.72 7.75 -12.92
CA MET A 211 4.30 7.82 -12.60
C MET A 211 3.71 9.08 -13.20
N LEU A 212 2.65 8.96 -14.01
CA LEU A 212 1.80 10.09 -14.38
C LEU A 212 0.60 10.07 -13.46
N GLU A 213 0.38 11.13 -12.69
CA GLU A 213 -0.67 11.20 -11.68
C GLU A 213 -1.62 12.36 -11.97
N ASP A 214 -2.91 12.03 -11.95
CA ASP A 214 -4.07 12.91 -12.07
C ASP A 214 -4.77 12.91 -10.70
N LEU A 215 -4.96 14.11 -10.15
CA LEU A 215 -5.39 14.37 -8.79
C LEU A 215 -6.70 15.16 -8.78
N GLU A 216 -7.71 14.61 -8.11
CA GLU A 216 -8.97 15.31 -7.86
C GLU A 216 -8.94 15.90 -6.44
N VAL A 217 -9.04 17.23 -6.33
CA VAL A 217 -8.98 17.97 -5.05
C VAL A 217 -7.75 17.58 -4.21
N GLY A 218 -6.60 17.41 -4.88
CA GLY A 218 -5.33 17.06 -4.24
C GLY A 218 -5.20 15.60 -3.79
N LYS A 219 -6.17 14.73 -4.11
CA LYS A 219 -6.10 13.28 -3.88
C LYS A 219 -5.84 12.56 -5.19
N LEU A 220 -5.01 11.52 -5.15
CA LEU A 220 -4.75 10.71 -6.34
C LEU A 220 -6.06 10.09 -6.85
N GLU A 221 -6.41 10.35 -8.11
CA GLU A 221 -7.58 9.77 -8.76
C GLU A 221 -7.17 8.72 -9.78
N ASN A 222 -6.25 9.07 -10.69
CA ASN A 222 -5.76 8.18 -11.72
C ASN A 222 -4.24 8.18 -11.76
N ARG A 223 -3.65 7.02 -12.02
CA ARG A 223 -2.20 6.86 -12.15
C ARG A 223 -1.84 5.93 -13.28
N SER A 224 -0.76 6.25 -13.99
CA SER A 224 -0.06 5.29 -14.84
C SER A 224 1.37 5.04 -14.34
N LEU A 225 1.87 3.82 -14.55
CA LEU A 225 3.16 3.35 -14.07
C LEU A 225 3.96 2.72 -15.22
N THR A 226 5.01 3.40 -15.67
CA THR A 226 5.99 2.84 -16.62
C THR A 226 7.31 2.58 -15.92
N TYR A 227 8.00 1.51 -16.33
CA TYR A 227 9.24 1.07 -15.70
C TYR A 227 10.40 1.12 -16.69
N SER A 228 11.60 1.38 -16.17
CA SER A 228 12.83 1.22 -16.92
C SER A 228 13.19 -0.26 -17.08
N ALA A 229 14.10 -0.54 -18.01
CA ALA A 229 14.94 -1.73 -17.90
C ALA A 229 15.73 -1.68 -16.58
N PRO A 230 16.15 -2.84 -16.04
CA PRO A 230 16.97 -2.86 -14.85
C PRO A 230 18.30 -2.12 -15.02
N TYR A 231 18.72 -1.45 -13.96
CA TYR A 231 19.95 -0.67 -13.89
C TYR A 231 20.85 -1.22 -12.80
N THR A 232 22.09 -1.58 -13.16
CA THR A 232 23.11 -1.98 -12.19
C THR A 232 24.09 -0.85 -11.99
N VAL A 233 24.34 -0.49 -10.73
CA VAL A 233 25.33 0.54 -10.38
C VAL A 233 26.72 -0.03 -10.57
N SER A 234 27.46 0.48 -11.55
CA SER A 234 28.86 0.16 -11.79
C SER A 234 29.79 1.30 -11.41
N ARG A 235 31.08 0.99 -11.20
CA ARG A 235 32.12 2.03 -11.05
C ARG A 235 32.16 2.86 -12.35
N LYS A 236 32.37 4.17 -12.19
CA LYS A 236 32.53 5.08 -13.33
C LYS A 236 33.69 4.64 -14.22
#